data_AF-A0A965UYK6-F1
#
_entry.id   AF-A0A965UYK6-F1
#
_cell.length_a   1.000
_cell.length_b   1.000
_cell.length_c   1.000
_cell.angle_alpha   90.00
_cell.angle_beta   90.00
_cell.angle_gamma   90.00
#
_symmetry.space_group_name_H-M   'P 1'
#
loop_
_entity.id
_entity.type
_entity.pdbx_description
1 polymer ?
#
loop_
_entity_poly.entity_id
_entity_poly.type
_entity_poly.pdbx_seq_one_letter_code
_entity_poly.pdbx_strand_id
1 'polypeptide(L)'
;PRWSTSEKPRQTEGPHVIDFAESFMHVSKGVLAGQAFSPTPWQRNLINALYERRPDGLLRYRRSLIGLGRKNGKSLLGSLVALYGLIEGEHGAEVYSAAGDRRQARVVFDEAKWQVQQSPALSGICKVYRDAIEVPSTHSVYRVLSSDAKLQQGLNPSTVIFDELHVQPNSELWDALTLGSGARRDPQIVAITTAGYDLSSICGTLYAYGQKVCRGELEDEQFGFWWWEAPEGCDLNDRDAWLQANPNLAEGLLDMEDMEIAVRQTSEVSVRRYRFNQWVRTAEDSWLPQGAWELCREPELQLQPGAATWVGVDMALKRDTTAVVLVQRVEGRLVARAKIWLPEGGVLDVAAVESYLREVAQQYDIQEIAFDPAFFMRTAEALA
;
A
#
# COMPACT_ATOMS: atom_id res chain seq x y z
N PRO A 1 -14.28 -4.92 -3.18
CA PRO A 1 -13.02 -4.15 -3.31
C PRO A 1 -12.59 -4.14 -4.78
N ARG A 2 -11.79 -3.17 -5.23
CA ARG A 2 -11.26 -3.15 -6.61
C ARG A 2 -10.14 -4.17 -6.78
N TRP A 3 -9.30 -4.31 -5.76
CA TRP A 3 -8.29 -5.37 -5.69
C TRP A 3 -8.60 -6.29 -4.52
N SER A 4 -8.62 -7.60 -4.77
CA SER A 4 -8.71 -8.62 -3.73
C SER A 4 -7.95 -9.86 -4.17
N THR A 5 -7.17 -10.44 -3.28
CA THR A 5 -6.61 -11.78 -3.49
C THR A 5 -7.74 -12.80 -3.58
N SER A 6 -7.64 -13.73 -4.54
CA SER A 6 -8.72 -14.67 -4.81
C SER A 6 -9.00 -15.58 -3.62
N GLU A 7 -10.27 -15.63 -3.21
CA GLU A 7 -10.79 -16.64 -2.30
C GLU A 7 -10.57 -18.03 -2.90
N LYS A 8 -10.14 -18.97 -2.07
CA LYS A 8 -10.04 -20.38 -2.47
C LYS A 8 -11.06 -21.15 -1.64
N PRO A 9 -11.69 -22.21 -2.18
CA PRO A 9 -12.59 -23.06 -1.40
C PRO A 9 -11.78 -23.79 -0.33
N ARG A 10 -11.58 -23.14 0.80
CA ARG A 10 -10.78 -23.58 1.94
C ARG A 10 -11.58 -23.38 3.21
N GLN A 11 -11.21 -24.11 4.26
CA GLN A 11 -11.78 -23.88 5.59
C GLN A 11 -11.40 -22.48 6.07
N THR A 12 -12.30 -21.82 6.80
CA THR A 12 -12.07 -20.51 7.40
C THR A 12 -12.57 -20.52 8.83
N GLU A 13 -11.84 -19.84 9.72
CA GLU A 13 -12.30 -19.56 11.09
C GLU A 13 -13.05 -18.24 11.19
N GLY A 14 -13.27 -17.53 10.09
CA GLY A 14 -14.00 -16.27 10.05
C GLY A 14 -15.36 -16.30 10.76
N PRO A 15 -16.18 -17.36 10.68
CA PRO A 15 -17.42 -17.45 11.45
C PRO A 15 -17.23 -17.34 12.97
N HIS A 16 -16.15 -17.91 13.53
CA HIS A 16 -15.85 -17.78 14.97
C HIS A 16 -15.40 -16.36 15.31
N VAL A 17 -14.65 -15.71 14.42
CA VAL A 17 -14.22 -14.31 14.61
C VAL A 17 -15.42 -13.36 14.53
N ILE A 18 -16.37 -13.63 13.64
CA ILE A 18 -17.62 -12.88 13.51
C ILE A 18 -18.48 -13.07 14.77
N ASP A 19 -18.63 -14.30 15.25
CA ASP A 19 -19.35 -14.60 16.49
C ASP A 19 -18.71 -13.91 17.71
N PHE A 20 -17.37 -13.90 17.79
CA PHE A 20 -16.64 -13.13 18.79
C PHE A 20 -16.96 -11.63 18.71
N ALA A 21 -16.97 -11.05 17.50
CA ALA A 21 -17.28 -9.65 17.29
C ALA A 21 -18.70 -9.31 17.76
N GLU A 22 -19.68 -10.12 17.36
CA GLU A 22 -21.10 -9.94 17.70
C GLU A 22 -21.39 -10.15 19.19
N SER A 23 -20.63 -11.05 19.84
CA SER A 23 -20.80 -11.38 21.25
C SER A 23 -20.14 -10.38 22.19
N PHE A 24 -18.99 -9.83 21.82
CA PHE A 24 -18.14 -9.10 22.76
C PHE A 24 -17.80 -7.67 22.36
N MET A 25 -18.03 -7.25 21.12
CA MET A 25 -17.71 -5.89 20.66
C MET A 25 -18.95 -5.03 20.46
N HIS A 26 -18.75 -3.72 20.53
CA HIS A 26 -19.76 -2.69 20.39
C HIS A 26 -19.30 -1.64 19.37
N VAL A 27 -20.23 -0.90 18.77
CA VAL A 27 -19.89 0.24 17.93
C VAL A 27 -19.39 1.37 18.83
N SER A 28 -18.18 1.89 18.61
CA SER A 28 -17.58 2.90 19.49
C SER A 28 -17.95 4.33 19.18
N LYS A 29 -18.41 4.62 17.96
CA LYS A 29 -18.60 5.99 17.44
C LYS A 29 -19.83 6.06 16.54
N GLY A 30 -20.42 7.26 16.46
CA GLY A 30 -21.56 7.55 15.59
C GLY A 30 -22.91 7.26 16.23
N VAL A 31 -23.97 7.27 15.42
CA VAL A 31 -25.36 7.17 15.88
C VAL A 31 -25.70 5.83 16.55
N LEU A 32 -24.91 4.78 16.26
CA LEU A 32 -25.07 3.44 16.82
C LEU A 32 -24.14 3.18 18.02
N ALA A 33 -23.48 4.22 18.56
CA ALA A 33 -22.51 4.04 19.63
C ALA A 33 -23.12 3.31 20.85
N GLY A 34 -22.39 2.31 21.35
CA GLY A 34 -22.81 1.45 22.47
C GLY A 34 -23.71 0.27 22.08
N GLN A 35 -24.18 0.19 20.83
CA GLN A 35 -24.87 -1.01 20.34
C GLN A 35 -23.88 -2.13 20.02
N ALA A 36 -24.34 -3.39 20.07
CA ALA A 36 -23.52 -4.54 19.68
C ALA A 36 -22.99 -4.37 18.26
N PHE A 37 -21.71 -4.70 18.06
CA PHE A 37 -21.09 -4.60 16.76
C PHE A 37 -21.55 -5.78 15.88
N SER A 38 -22.36 -5.49 14.86
CA SER A 38 -22.67 -6.46 13.83
C SER A 38 -21.87 -6.15 12.56
N PRO A 39 -20.94 -7.04 12.14
CA PRO A 39 -20.17 -6.83 10.92
C PRO A 39 -21.09 -6.76 9.70
N THR A 40 -20.88 -5.74 8.87
CA THR A 40 -21.53 -5.59 7.55
C THR A 40 -21.13 -6.73 6.60
N PRO A 41 -21.89 -6.98 5.51
CA PRO A 41 -21.55 -8.01 4.52
C PRO A 41 -20.10 -7.97 4.03
N TRP A 42 -19.58 -6.79 3.68
CA TRP A 42 -18.19 -6.68 3.22
C TRP A 42 -17.18 -6.97 4.34
N GLN A 43 -17.46 -6.59 5.59
CA GLN A 43 -16.61 -6.91 6.73
C GLN A 43 -16.59 -8.40 7.00
N ARG A 44 -17.74 -9.08 6.93
CA ARG A 44 -17.81 -10.55 7.06
C ARG A 44 -16.97 -11.24 6.00
N ASN A 45 -17.07 -10.81 4.74
CA ASN A 45 -16.27 -11.38 3.66
C ASN A 45 -14.77 -11.18 3.91
N LEU A 46 -14.36 -9.97 4.31
CA LEU A 46 -12.97 -9.70 4.65
C LEU A 46 -12.48 -10.54 5.84
N ILE A 47 -13.28 -10.67 6.90
CA ILE A 47 -12.96 -11.48 8.08
C ILE A 47 -12.83 -12.96 7.68
N ASN A 48 -13.78 -13.50 6.91
CA ASN A 48 -13.69 -14.86 6.38
C ASN A 48 -12.42 -15.08 5.57
N ALA A 49 -12.04 -14.12 4.74
CA ALA A 49 -10.84 -14.21 3.93
C ALA A 49 -9.55 -14.14 4.78
N LEU A 50 -9.47 -13.22 5.74
CA LEU A 50 -8.32 -13.04 6.64
C LEU A 50 -8.00 -14.28 7.49
N TYR A 51 -9.03 -15.08 7.82
CA TYR A 51 -8.92 -16.28 8.64
C TYR A 51 -9.10 -17.57 7.84
N GLU A 52 -8.93 -17.52 6.52
CA GLU A 52 -8.78 -18.72 5.70
C GLU A 52 -7.59 -19.56 6.19
N ARG A 53 -7.79 -20.87 6.25
CA ARG A 53 -6.82 -21.86 6.67
C ARG A 53 -6.32 -22.67 5.49
N ARG A 54 -5.03 -22.98 5.47
CA ARG A 54 -4.44 -23.96 4.57
C ARG A 54 -4.79 -25.38 5.04
N PRO A 55 -4.58 -26.42 4.21
CA PRO A 55 -4.83 -27.80 4.61
C PRO A 55 -4.05 -28.27 5.86
N ASP A 56 -2.93 -27.62 6.17
CA ASP A 56 -2.12 -27.89 7.38
C ASP A 56 -2.65 -27.20 8.65
N GLY A 57 -3.80 -26.50 8.55
CA GLY A 57 -4.45 -25.77 9.64
C GLY A 57 -3.88 -24.38 9.91
N LEU A 58 -2.80 -23.98 9.24
CA LEU A 58 -2.17 -22.68 9.43
C LEU A 58 -2.92 -21.60 8.65
N LEU A 59 -2.81 -20.34 9.09
CA LEU A 59 -3.34 -19.19 8.37
C LEU A 59 -2.80 -19.20 6.95
N ARG A 60 -3.73 -19.02 6.00
CA ARG A 60 -3.37 -18.74 4.61
C ARG A 60 -2.60 -17.44 4.58
N TYR A 61 -3.23 -16.33 4.97
CA TYR A 61 -2.62 -15.01 4.91
C TYR A 61 -1.95 -14.63 6.23
N ARG A 62 -0.64 -14.88 6.32
CA ARG A 62 0.18 -14.46 7.47
C ARG A 62 0.50 -12.98 7.45
N ARG A 63 0.48 -12.37 6.25
CA ARG A 63 0.68 -10.95 6.03
C ARG A 63 -0.48 -10.44 5.20
N SER A 64 -1.11 -9.37 5.64
CA SER A 64 -2.24 -8.78 4.93
C SER A 64 -2.07 -7.27 4.83
N LEU A 65 -2.37 -6.71 3.66
CA LEU A 65 -2.47 -5.27 3.45
C LEU A 65 -3.90 -4.91 3.04
N ILE A 66 -4.53 -4.06 3.84
CA ILE A 66 -5.91 -3.63 3.67
C ILE A 66 -5.94 -2.11 3.45
N GLY A 67 -6.34 -1.70 2.25
CA GLY A 67 -6.50 -0.29 1.88
C GLY A 67 -7.96 0.14 1.91
N LEU A 68 -8.27 1.12 2.73
CA LEU A 68 -9.62 1.68 2.88
C LEU A 68 -9.54 3.20 3.10
N GLY A 69 -10.43 3.97 2.47
CA GLY A 69 -10.61 5.39 2.71
C GLY A 69 -10.94 5.72 4.19
N ARG A 70 -10.90 7.00 4.55
CA ARG A 70 -11.28 7.47 5.90
C ARG A 70 -12.76 7.17 6.18
N LYS A 71 -13.09 6.98 7.47
CA LYS A 71 -14.44 6.64 7.98
C LYS A 71 -14.98 5.24 7.63
N ASN A 72 -14.21 4.37 6.97
CA ASN A 72 -14.60 2.96 6.71
C ASN A 72 -14.29 1.97 7.85
N GLY A 73 -14.18 2.44 9.10
CA GLY A 73 -14.07 1.54 10.27
C GLY A 73 -12.77 0.73 10.44
N LYS A 74 -11.66 1.15 9.80
CA LYS A 74 -10.35 0.47 9.87
C LYS A 74 -9.91 0.13 11.30
N SER A 75 -9.97 1.09 12.23
CA SER A 75 -9.50 0.89 13.61
C SER A 75 -10.36 -0.09 14.41
N LEU A 76 -11.67 -0.17 14.14
CA LEU A 76 -12.56 -1.16 14.73
C LEU A 76 -12.27 -2.57 14.20
N LEU A 77 -11.99 -2.69 12.90
CA LEU A 77 -11.54 -3.96 12.32
C LEU A 77 -10.19 -4.39 12.90
N GLY A 78 -9.25 -3.45 13.04
CA GLY A 78 -7.96 -3.71 13.68
C GLY A 78 -8.09 -4.16 15.13
N SER A 79 -8.97 -3.54 15.91
CA SER A 79 -9.20 -3.94 17.31
C SER A 79 -9.84 -5.31 17.42
N LEU A 80 -10.73 -5.70 16.50
CA LEU A 80 -11.26 -7.05 16.41
C LEU A 80 -10.15 -8.08 16.21
N VAL A 81 -9.28 -7.89 15.22
CA VAL A 81 -8.16 -8.81 14.95
C VAL A 81 -7.22 -8.89 16.15
N ALA A 82 -6.89 -7.75 16.77
CA ALA A 82 -6.04 -7.71 17.95
C ALA A 82 -6.65 -8.45 19.16
N LEU A 83 -7.93 -8.20 19.45
CA LEU A 83 -8.60 -8.83 20.59
C LEU A 83 -8.83 -10.32 20.36
N TYR A 84 -9.22 -10.74 19.15
CA TYR A 84 -9.35 -12.15 18.83
C TYR A 84 -8.00 -12.88 18.99
N GLY A 85 -6.91 -12.33 18.45
CA GLY A 85 -5.57 -12.88 18.65
C GLY A 85 -5.07 -12.86 20.11
N LEU A 86 -5.59 -11.95 20.94
CA LEU A 86 -5.27 -11.88 22.37
C LEU A 86 -6.00 -12.94 23.19
N ILE A 87 -7.28 -13.19 22.88
CA ILE A 87 -8.18 -14.05 23.66
C ILE A 87 -8.18 -15.50 23.16
N GLU A 88 -8.38 -15.69 21.84
CA GLU A 88 -8.49 -17.00 21.19
C GLU A 88 -7.17 -17.47 20.55
N GLY A 89 -6.14 -16.63 20.63
CA GLY A 89 -4.79 -16.98 20.16
C GLY A 89 -4.08 -18.00 21.05
N GLU A 90 -2.82 -18.26 20.72
CA GLU A 90 -1.99 -19.18 21.49
C GLU A 90 -1.68 -18.68 22.91
N HIS A 91 -1.31 -19.61 23.81
CA HIS A 91 -0.78 -19.25 25.12
C HIS A 91 0.48 -18.40 25.00
N GLY A 92 0.56 -17.33 25.79
CA GLY A 92 1.65 -16.36 25.73
C GLY A 92 1.66 -15.57 24.43
N ALA A 93 0.47 -15.27 23.87
CA ALA A 93 0.34 -14.45 22.68
C ALA A 93 0.90 -13.04 22.95
N GLU A 94 1.67 -12.55 21.99
CA GLU A 94 2.23 -11.20 22.00
C GLU A 94 1.58 -10.43 20.85
N VAL A 95 0.58 -9.63 21.20
CA VAL A 95 -0.18 -8.80 20.26
C VAL A 95 0.36 -7.38 20.30
N TYR A 96 0.48 -6.73 19.14
CA TYR A 96 0.99 -5.37 19.06
C TYR A 96 0.21 -4.47 18.11
N SER A 97 0.08 -3.21 18.51
CA SER A 97 -0.30 -2.13 17.62
C SER A 97 0.96 -1.33 17.29
N ALA A 98 1.21 -1.17 16.00
CA ALA A 98 2.36 -0.45 15.45
C ALA A 98 1.90 0.60 14.44
N ALA A 99 2.58 1.73 14.38
CA ALA A 99 2.35 2.81 13.42
C ALA A 99 3.59 3.71 13.34
N GLY A 100 3.60 4.66 12.40
CA GLY A 100 4.75 5.56 12.20
C GLY A 100 4.98 6.50 13.38
N ASP A 101 3.93 6.73 14.15
CA ASP A 101 3.93 7.49 15.39
C ASP A 101 3.18 6.74 16.50
N ARG A 102 3.68 6.84 17.73
CA ARG A 102 3.10 6.13 18.89
C ARG A 102 1.65 6.57 19.17
N ARG A 103 1.26 7.81 18.86
CA ARG A 103 -0.13 8.26 19.03
C ARG A 103 -1.06 7.63 18.01
N GLN A 104 -0.57 7.35 16.79
CA GLN A 104 -1.34 6.62 15.79
C GLN A 104 -1.53 5.16 16.20
N ALA A 105 -0.48 4.50 16.69
CA ALA A 105 -0.58 3.13 17.19
C ALA A 105 -1.56 3.00 18.38
N ARG A 106 -1.75 4.08 19.15
CA ARG A 106 -2.77 4.12 20.21
C ARG A 106 -4.20 4.09 19.68
N VAL A 107 -4.48 4.51 18.44
CA VAL A 107 -5.87 4.58 17.95
C VAL A 107 -6.53 3.20 17.97
N VAL A 108 -5.87 2.18 17.43
CA VAL A 108 -6.36 0.80 17.44
C VAL A 108 -6.34 0.19 18.84
N PHE A 109 -5.31 0.49 19.63
CA PHE A 109 -5.20 -0.02 21.00
C PHE A 109 -6.25 0.56 21.95
N ASP A 110 -6.48 1.88 21.90
CA ASP A 110 -7.48 2.56 22.73
C ASP A 110 -8.90 2.14 22.32
N GLU A 111 -9.13 1.88 21.03
CA GLU A 111 -10.35 1.24 20.55
C GLU A 111 -10.53 -0.15 21.20
N ALA A 112 -9.53 -1.03 21.11
CA ALA A 112 -9.61 -2.36 21.75
C ALA A 112 -9.78 -2.30 23.27
N LYS A 113 -9.08 -1.37 23.93
CA LYS A 113 -9.23 -1.12 25.36
C LYS A 113 -10.64 -0.70 25.72
N TRP A 114 -11.24 0.19 24.93
CA TRP A 114 -12.63 0.59 25.10
C TRP A 114 -13.58 -0.61 24.97
N GLN A 115 -13.38 -1.46 23.96
CA GLN A 115 -14.18 -2.69 23.76
C GLN A 115 -14.11 -3.63 24.98
N VAL A 116 -12.91 -3.87 25.51
CA VAL A 116 -12.72 -4.69 26.71
C VAL A 116 -13.48 -4.10 27.91
N GLN A 117 -13.45 -2.78 28.07
CA GLN A 117 -14.14 -2.09 29.17
C GLN A 117 -15.67 -2.11 29.03
N GLN A 118 -16.20 -2.17 27.80
CA GLN A 118 -17.65 -2.24 27.56
C GLN A 118 -18.20 -3.66 27.68
N SER A 119 -17.37 -4.69 27.53
CA SER A 119 -17.79 -6.09 27.63
C SER A 119 -17.58 -6.66 29.05
N PRO A 120 -18.64 -7.03 29.78
CA PRO A 120 -18.50 -7.68 31.09
C PRO A 120 -17.68 -8.97 31.04
N ALA A 121 -17.78 -9.73 29.95
CA ALA A 121 -17.01 -10.96 29.76
C ALA A 121 -15.51 -10.67 29.59
N LEU A 122 -15.15 -9.74 28.69
CA LEU A 122 -13.75 -9.39 28.45
C LEU A 122 -13.12 -8.68 29.65
N SER A 123 -13.83 -7.74 30.28
CA SER A 123 -13.34 -7.05 31.49
C SER A 123 -13.15 -7.99 32.69
N GLY A 124 -13.87 -9.11 32.74
CA GLY A 124 -13.70 -10.14 33.77
C GLY A 124 -12.40 -10.94 33.63
N ILE A 125 -11.84 -11.05 32.42
CA ILE A 125 -10.63 -11.85 32.14
C ILE A 125 -9.39 -11.00 31.81
N CYS A 126 -9.58 -9.76 31.38
CA CYS A 126 -8.51 -8.85 30.98
C CYS A 126 -8.11 -7.90 32.11
N LYS A 127 -6.81 -7.67 32.27
CA LYS A 127 -6.27 -6.55 33.05
C LYS A 127 -5.87 -5.43 32.11
N VAL A 128 -6.53 -4.28 32.27
CA VAL A 128 -6.33 -3.11 31.40
C VAL A 128 -5.39 -2.10 32.06
N TYR A 129 -4.28 -1.79 31.39
CA TYR A 129 -3.30 -0.79 31.79
C TYR A 129 -3.36 0.44 30.86
N ARG A 130 -2.45 1.39 31.08
CA ARG A 130 -2.32 2.57 30.21
C ARG A 130 -1.91 2.20 28.78
N ASP A 131 -0.91 1.32 28.65
CA ASP A 131 -0.26 0.98 27.38
C ASP A 131 -0.25 -0.55 27.12
N ALA A 132 -1.01 -1.32 27.91
CA ALA A 132 -1.11 -2.77 27.77
C ALA A 132 -2.50 -3.29 28.15
N ILE A 133 -2.89 -4.43 27.57
CA ILE A 133 -4.00 -5.29 28.02
C ILE A 133 -3.40 -6.68 28.23
N GLU A 134 -3.62 -7.28 29.40
CA GLU A 134 -3.08 -8.61 29.74
C GLU A 134 -4.21 -9.60 30.01
N VAL A 135 -4.00 -10.86 29.61
CA VAL A 135 -4.89 -11.98 29.92
C VAL A 135 -4.11 -12.94 30.84
N PRO A 136 -4.31 -12.86 32.17
CA PRO A 136 -3.45 -13.56 33.12
C PRO A 136 -3.51 -15.09 33.00
N SER A 137 -4.64 -15.66 32.62
CA SER A 137 -4.84 -17.10 32.48
C SER A 137 -4.01 -17.72 31.35
N THR A 138 -3.79 -16.96 30.28
CA THR A 138 -3.03 -17.41 29.11
C THR A 138 -1.62 -16.83 29.04
N HIS A 139 -1.28 -15.90 29.94
CA HIS A 139 -0.06 -15.08 29.89
C HIS A 139 0.07 -14.23 28.61
N SER A 140 -1.05 -13.98 27.93
CA SER A 140 -1.07 -13.19 26.70
C SER A 140 -1.09 -11.70 27.00
N VAL A 141 -0.51 -10.90 26.11
CA VAL A 141 -0.38 -9.45 26.27
C VAL A 141 -0.54 -8.71 24.95
N TYR A 142 -1.28 -7.62 24.98
CA TYR A 142 -1.42 -6.66 23.89
C TYR A 142 -0.80 -5.32 24.28
N ARG A 143 0.14 -4.79 23.49
CA ARG A 143 0.84 -3.51 23.76
C ARG A 143 0.90 -2.57 22.57
N VAL A 144 1.04 -1.29 22.86
CA VAL A 144 1.39 -0.25 21.87
C VAL A 144 2.91 -0.19 21.71
N LEU A 145 3.39 -0.37 20.49
CA LEU A 145 4.80 -0.17 20.16
C LEU A 145 5.10 1.30 19.85
N SER A 146 6.28 1.75 20.26
CA SER A 146 6.82 3.04 19.77
C SER A 146 7.38 2.84 18.36
N SER A 147 7.85 3.91 17.71
CA SER A 147 8.47 3.83 16.38
C SER A 147 9.95 3.40 16.41
N ASP A 148 10.55 3.24 17.59
CA ASP A 148 11.97 2.88 17.71
C ASP A 148 12.20 1.38 17.41
N ALA A 149 12.57 1.09 16.16
CA ALA A 149 12.76 -0.27 15.65
C ALA A 149 13.89 -1.03 16.36
N LYS A 150 14.90 -0.34 16.92
CA LYS A 150 16.02 -1.00 17.62
C LYS A 150 15.58 -1.70 18.90
N LEU A 151 14.59 -1.14 19.60
CA LEU A 151 14.02 -1.75 20.80
C LEU A 151 13.11 -2.95 20.49
N GLN A 152 12.85 -3.24 19.21
CA GLN A 152 11.80 -4.18 18.78
C GLN A 152 12.32 -5.45 18.10
N GLN A 153 13.63 -5.55 17.87
CA GLN A 153 14.28 -6.73 17.28
C GLN A 153 14.21 -7.99 18.17
N GLY A 154 13.85 -7.85 19.45
CA GLY A 154 13.68 -8.96 20.39
C GLY A 154 12.24 -9.40 20.63
N LEU A 155 11.27 -8.78 19.93
CA LEU A 155 9.85 -9.13 20.10
C LEU A 155 9.53 -10.42 19.34
N ASN A 156 8.58 -11.19 19.86
CA ASN A 156 8.10 -12.41 19.22
C ASN A 156 6.58 -12.31 18.96
N PRO A 157 6.16 -11.41 18.05
CA PRO A 157 4.75 -11.11 17.83
C PRO A 157 3.99 -12.31 17.26
N SER A 158 2.86 -12.66 17.89
CA SER A 158 1.87 -13.59 17.32
C SER A 158 0.83 -12.84 16.48
N THR A 159 0.49 -11.60 16.85
CA THR A 159 -0.44 -10.77 16.07
C THR A 159 0.04 -9.32 16.04
N VAL A 160 0.03 -8.70 14.86
CA VAL A 160 0.39 -7.29 14.68
C VAL A 160 -0.67 -6.57 13.89
N ILE A 161 -1.18 -5.46 14.43
CA ILE A 161 -1.98 -4.50 13.70
C ILE A 161 -1.12 -3.29 13.40
N PHE A 162 -0.85 -3.11 12.11
CA PHE A 162 -0.01 -2.03 11.63
C PHE A 162 -0.90 -0.93 11.05
N ASP A 163 -1.11 0.15 11.80
CA ASP A 163 -2.00 1.25 11.41
C ASP A 163 -1.26 2.32 10.60
N GLU A 164 -1.96 2.84 9.59
CA GLU A 164 -1.49 3.86 8.64
C GLU A 164 -0.08 3.58 8.09
N LEU A 165 0.14 2.39 7.55
CA LEU A 165 1.42 1.96 6.96
C LEU A 165 1.98 2.96 5.94
N HIS A 166 1.12 3.68 5.23
CA HIS A 166 1.52 4.72 4.26
C HIS A 166 2.27 5.91 4.86
N VAL A 167 2.27 6.07 6.19
CA VAL A 167 3.02 7.13 6.91
C VAL A 167 4.40 6.65 7.36
N GLN A 168 4.73 5.36 7.21
CA GLN A 168 6.02 4.85 7.66
C GLN A 168 7.17 5.47 6.86
N PRO A 169 8.21 5.99 7.55
CA PRO A 169 9.33 6.64 6.88
C PRO A 169 10.26 5.64 6.18
N ASN A 170 10.29 4.39 6.64
CA ASN A 170 11.12 3.32 6.09
C ASN A 170 10.52 1.93 6.43
N SER A 171 11.17 0.86 5.99
CA SER A 171 10.72 -0.52 6.23
C SER A 171 11.15 -1.11 7.58
N GLU A 172 12.03 -0.46 8.36
CA GLU A 172 12.70 -1.09 9.50
C GLU A 172 11.74 -1.67 10.54
N LEU A 173 10.70 -0.92 10.90
CA LEU A 173 9.69 -1.36 11.87
C LEU A 173 8.83 -2.50 11.31
N TRP A 174 8.45 -2.40 10.04
CA TRP A 174 7.72 -3.46 9.34
C TRP A 174 8.54 -4.76 9.28
N ASP A 175 9.82 -4.64 8.91
CA ASP A 175 10.74 -5.76 8.80
C ASP A 175 11.01 -6.39 10.18
N ALA A 176 11.22 -5.58 11.22
CA ALA A 176 11.40 -6.07 12.60
C ALA A 176 10.23 -6.92 13.08
N LEU A 177 8.99 -6.45 12.86
CA LEU A 177 7.78 -7.15 13.29
C LEU A 177 7.49 -8.38 12.43
N THR A 178 7.71 -8.29 11.12
CA THR A 178 7.49 -9.41 10.19
C THR A 178 8.54 -10.50 10.30
N LEU A 179 9.79 -10.18 10.60
CA LEU A 179 10.85 -11.15 10.85
C LEU A 179 10.75 -11.73 12.27
N GLY A 180 10.48 -10.89 13.28
CA GLY A 180 10.32 -11.31 14.67
C GLY A 180 9.18 -12.32 14.87
N SER A 181 8.09 -12.19 14.11
CA SER A 181 6.98 -13.16 14.12
C SER A 181 7.34 -14.58 13.65
N GLY A 182 8.49 -14.75 12.98
CA GLY A 182 8.88 -16.03 12.36
C GLY A 182 9.10 -17.17 13.35
N ALA A 183 9.27 -16.87 14.64
CA ALA A 183 9.37 -17.89 15.69
C ALA A 183 8.00 -18.40 16.17
N ARG A 184 6.89 -17.73 15.84
CA ARG A 184 5.54 -18.21 16.13
C ARG A 184 5.08 -19.20 15.06
N ARG A 185 4.29 -20.20 15.47
CA ARG A 185 3.80 -21.23 14.56
C ARG A 185 2.85 -20.66 13.51
N ASP A 186 2.00 -19.72 13.91
CA ASP A 186 0.90 -19.24 13.09
C ASP A 186 0.63 -17.72 13.24
N PRO A 187 1.63 -16.87 12.94
CA PRO A 187 1.52 -15.44 13.15
C PRO A 187 0.59 -14.76 12.15
N GLN A 188 -0.04 -13.67 12.58
CA GLN A 188 -0.89 -12.84 11.73
C GLN A 188 -0.47 -11.37 11.80
N ILE A 189 -0.07 -10.80 10.67
CA ILE A 189 0.30 -9.39 10.55
C ILE A 189 -0.67 -8.73 9.58
N VAL A 190 -1.43 -7.74 10.08
CA VAL A 190 -2.43 -7.02 9.30
C VAL A 190 -2.07 -5.54 9.29
N ALA A 191 -1.70 -5.04 8.11
CA ALA A 191 -1.59 -3.62 7.86
C ALA A 191 -2.93 -3.06 7.39
N ILE A 192 -3.40 -2.02 8.07
CA ILE A 192 -4.56 -1.22 7.67
C ILE A 192 -4.08 0.18 7.31
N THR A 193 -4.50 0.71 6.16
CA THR A 193 -3.99 2.01 5.70
C THR A 193 -4.96 2.69 4.74
N THR A 194 -4.71 3.98 4.50
CA THR A 194 -5.14 4.68 3.29
C THR A 194 -4.02 4.71 2.24
N ALA A 195 -4.34 5.12 1.02
CA ALA A 195 -3.35 5.38 -0.03
C ALA A 195 -2.34 6.46 0.38
N GLY A 196 -1.09 6.27 -0.02
CA GLY A 196 -0.01 7.23 0.16
C GLY A 196 0.17 8.16 -1.05
N TYR A 197 1.30 8.85 -1.06
CA TYR A 197 1.76 9.69 -2.18
C TYR A 197 3.03 9.17 -2.85
N ASP A 198 3.84 8.40 -2.10
CA ASP A 198 5.11 7.86 -2.56
C ASP A 198 5.01 6.34 -2.76
N LEU A 199 5.10 5.89 -4.01
CA LEU A 199 5.09 4.47 -4.36
C LEU A 199 6.40 3.75 -4.02
N SER A 200 7.49 4.48 -3.76
CA SER A 200 8.76 3.91 -3.29
C SER A 200 8.77 3.59 -1.79
N SER A 201 7.80 4.13 -1.03
CA SER A 201 7.58 3.78 0.37
C SER A 201 7.30 2.28 0.57
N ILE A 202 7.43 1.80 1.80
CA ILE A 202 7.08 0.41 2.15
C ILE A 202 5.62 0.08 1.80
N CYS A 203 4.69 1.02 2.05
CA CYS A 203 3.30 0.85 1.69
C CYS A 203 3.09 0.79 0.17
N GLY A 204 3.80 1.64 -0.58
CA GLY A 204 3.74 1.68 -2.05
C GLY A 204 4.28 0.40 -2.68
N THR A 205 5.40 -0.09 -2.15
CA THR A 205 6.01 -1.36 -2.56
C THR A 205 5.06 -2.53 -2.32
N LEU A 206 4.43 -2.62 -1.14
CA LEU A 206 3.47 -3.68 -0.82
C LEU A 206 2.15 -3.55 -1.58
N TYR A 207 1.73 -2.32 -1.90
CA TYR A 207 0.58 -2.06 -2.77
C TYR A 207 0.83 -2.61 -4.18
N ALA A 208 1.96 -2.26 -4.80
CA ALA A 208 2.35 -2.77 -6.12
C ALA A 208 2.52 -4.29 -6.10
N TYR A 209 3.09 -4.84 -5.02
CA TYR A 209 3.18 -6.28 -4.80
C TYR A 209 1.80 -6.95 -4.78
N GLY A 210 0.87 -6.41 -3.98
CA GLY A 210 -0.50 -6.92 -3.89
C GLY A 210 -1.25 -6.90 -5.22
N GLN A 211 -1.06 -5.85 -6.02
CA GLN A 211 -1.63 -5.79 -7.37
C GLN A 211 -1.12 -6.91 -8.28
N LYS A 212 0.20 -7.22 -8.23
CA LYS A 212 0.79 -8.34 -8.99
C LYS A 212 0.21 -9.69 -8.56
N VAL A 213 0.03 -9.89 -7.25
CA VAL A 213 -0.62 -11.10 -6.71
C VAL A 213 -2.06 -11.21 -7.18
N CYS A 214 -2.86 -10.13 -7.13
CA CYS A 214 -4.23 -10.13 -7.62
C CYS A 214 -4.35 -10.44 -9.12
N ARG A 215 -3.37 -10.05 -9.93
CA ARG A 215 -3.33 -10.32 -11.38
C ARG A 215 -2.77 -11.71 -11.73
N GLY A 216 -2.25 -12.44 -10.74
CA GLY A 216 -1.57 -13.73 -10.98
C GLY A 216 -0.19 -13.59 -11.62
N GLU A 217 0.37 -12.38 -11.67
CA GLU A 217 1.75 -12.14 -12.12
C GLU A 217 2.78 -12.66 -11.10
N LEU A 218 2.37 -12.78 -9.84
CA LEU A 218 3.16 -13.32 -8.74
C LEU A 218 2.32 -14.28 -7.89
N GLU A 219 2.81 -15.49 -7.68
CA GLU A 219 2.18 -16.45 -6.78
C GLU A 219 2.69 -16.28 -5.35
N ASP A 220 1.85 -15.69 -4.47
CA ASP A 220 2.04 -15.74 -3.02
C ASP A 220 0.70 -16.00 -2.33
N GLU A 221 0.52 -17.22 -1.83
CA GLU A 221 -0.69 -17.57 -1.08
C GLU A 221 -0.68 -17.05 0.36
N GLN A 222 0.44 -16.51 0.84
CA GLN A 222 0.60 -16.03 2.22
C GLN A 222 0.42 -14.52 2.39
N PHE A 223 0.34 -13.79 1.28
CA PHE A 223 0.05 -12.37 1.26
C PHE A 223 -1.41 -12.11 0.88
N GLY A 224 -2.19 -11.58 1.84
CA GLY A 224 -3.55 -11.11 1.62
C GLY A 224 -3.55 -9.66 1.18
N PHE A 225 -4.33 -9.32 0.16
CA PHE A 225 -4.44 -7.94 -0.30
C PHE A 225 -5.89 -7.61 -0.60
N TRP A 226 -6.42 -6.59 0.06
CA TRP A 226 -7.76 -6.06 -0.20
C TRP A 226 -7.71 -4.54 -0.24
N TRP A 227 -8.06 -3.97 -1.38
CA TRP A 227 -7.97 -2.54 -1.60
C TRP A 227 -9.27 -2.02 -2.21
N TRP A 228 -9.99 -1.23 -1.43
CA TRP A 228 -11.14 -0.47 -1.92
C TRP A 228 -10.63 0.85 -2.43
N GLU A 229 -10.68 1.05 -3.75
CA GLU A 229 -10.35 2.32 -4.37
C GLU A 229 -11.31 2.60 -5.52
N ALA A 230 -11.49 3.88 -5.82
CA ALA A 230 -12.25 4.30 -6.97
C ALA A 230 -11.47 4.01 -8.26
N PRO A 231 -12.16 3.81 -9.40
CA PRO A 231 -11.49 3.65 -10.68
C PRO A 231 -10.53 4.79 -11.02
N GLU A 232 -9.37 4.43 -11.55
CA GLU A 232 -8.40 5.41 -12.05
C GLU A 232 -9.06 6.32 -13.10
N GLY A 233 -8.82 7.63 -12.99
CA GLY A 233 -9.41 8.62 -13.89
C GLY A 233 -10.91 8.87 -13.70
N CYS A 234 -11.58 8.28 -12.71
CA CYS A 234 -12.99 8.56 -12.45
C CYS A 234 -13.22 10.05 -12.14
N ASP A 235 -14.40 10.53 -12.56
CA ASP A 235 -14.86 11.87 -12.23
C ASP A 235 -15.05 12.01 -10.72
N LEU A 236 -14.79 13.22 -10.21
CA LEU A 236 -14.95 13.48 -8.78
C LEU A 236 -16.41 13.34 -8.32
N ASN A 237 -17.38 13.51 -9.20
CA ASN A 237 -18.81 13.41 -8.89
C ASN A 237 -19.42 12.04 -9.23
N ASP A 238 -18.60 11.05 -9.60
CA ASP A 238 -19.05 9.70 -9.87
C ASP A 238 -19.44 8.98 -8.57
N ARG A 239 -20.74 8.93 -8.29
CA ARG A 239 -21.28 8.29 -7.08
C ARG A 239 -21.02 6.77 -7.06
N ASP A 240 -20.97 6.11 -8.21
CA ASP A 240 -20.67 4.67 -8.26
C ASP A 240 -19.21 4.42 -7.86
N ALA A 241 -18.30 5.27 -8.32
CA ALA A 241 -16.90 5.26 -7.89
C ALA A 241 -16.77 5.50 -6.37
N TRP A 242 -17.60 6.36 -5.78
CA TRP A 242 -17.62 6.59 -4.33
C TRP A 242 -18.03 5.35 -3.56
N LEU A 243 -19.09 4.67 -4.00
CA LEU A 243 -19.60 3.45 -3.38
C LEU A 243 -18.58 2.30 -3.49
N GLN A 244 -17.88 2.18 -4.63
CA GLN A 244 -16.81 1.19 -4.80
C GLN A 244 -15.63 1.41 -3.85
N ALA A 245 -15.23 2.67 -3.62
CA ALA A 245 -14.12 3.02 -2.74
C ALA A 245 -14.49 3.03 -1.24
N ASN A 246 -15.77 3.22 -0.91
CA ASN A 246 -16.26 3.39 0.46
C ASN A 246 -17.33 2.36 0.76
N PRO A 247 -16.95 1.15 1.22
CA PRO A 247 -17.94 0.12 1.48
C PRO A 247 -18.93 0.52 2.59
N ASN A 248 -18.54 1.32 3.59
CA ASN A 248 -19.51 1.84 4.57
C ASN A 248 -20.50 2.86 3.97
N LEU A 249 -20.13 3.56 2.90
CA LEU A 249 -21.08 4.38 2.15
C LEU A 249 -22.06 3.50 1.37
N ALA A 250 -21.57 2.41 0.76
CA ALA A 250 -22.41 1.44 0.05
C ALA A 250 -23.41 0.72 0.97
N GLU A 251 -23.03 0.46 2.23
CA GLU A 251 -23.91 -0.12 3.26
C GLU A 251 -24.84 0.92 3.91
N GLY A 252 -24.80 2.19 3.49
CA GLY A 252 -25.62 3.27 4.08
C GLY A 252 -25.22 3.69 5.50
N LEU A 253 -24.02 3.33 5.96
CA LEU A 253 -23.48 3.72 7.26
C LEU A 253 -22.76 5.09 7.24
N LEU A 254 -22.43 5.57 6.04
CA LEU A 254 -21.97 6.93 5.81
C LEU A 254 -23.03 7.67 5.01
N ASP A 255 -23.15 8.98 5.26
CA ASP A 255 -24.09 9.83 4.54
C ASP A 255 -23.50 10.27 3.18
N MET A 256 -24.33 10.17 2.15
CA MET A 256 -24.00 10.59 0.78
C MET A 256 -23.88 12.12 0.71
N GLU A 257 -24.69 12.87 1.44
CA GLU A 257 -24.63 14.34 1.43
C GLU A 257 -23.29 14.84 2.01
N ASP A 258 -22.85 14.25 3.12
CA ASP A 258 -21.51 14.46 3.69
C ASP A 258 -20.37 14.19 2.68
N MET A 259 -20.54 13.18 1.84
CA MET A 259 -19.57 12.83 0.79
C MET A 259 -19.55 13.90 -0.32
N GLU A 260 -20.73 14.37 -0.76
CA GLU A 260 -20.86 15.45 -1.74
C GLU A 260 -20.24 16.76 -1.24
N ILE A 261 -20.51 17.12 0.02
CA ILE A 261 -19.93 18.31 0.65
C ILE A 261 -18.40 18.18 0.70
N ALA A 262 -17.88 17.02 1.12
CA ALA A 262 -16.44 16.78 1.18
C ALA A 262 -15.77 16.90 -0.20
N VAL A 263 -16.40 16.37 -1.24
CA VAL A 263 -15.88 16.46 -2.63
C VAL A 263 -15.87 17.91 -3.11
N ARG A 264 -16.90 18.70 -2.79
CA ARG A 264 -17.01 20.10 -3.22
C ARG A 264 -16.05 21.04 -2.47
N GLN A 265 -15.80 20.78 -1.19
CA GLN A 265 -15.09 21.71 -0.29
C GLN A 265 -13.62 21.35 -0.03
N THR A 266 -13.14 20.20 -0.52
CA THR A 266 -11.77 19.73 -0.28
C THR A 266 -10.99 19.68 -1.60
N SER A 267 -9.67 19.84 -1.56
CA SER A 267 -8.84 19.68 -2.75
C SER A 267 -8.98 18.29 -3.37
N GLU A 268 -8.92 18.22 -4.69
CA GLU A 268 -9.01 16.97 -5.46
C GLU A 268 -8.01 15.92 -4.96
N VAL A 269 -6.75 16.30 -4.72
CA VAL A 269 -5.71 15.42 -4.18
C VAL A 269 -6.15 14.77 -2.86
N SER A 270 -6.76 15.55 -1.96
CA SER A 270 -7.23 15.05 -0.67
C SER A 270 -8.45 14.14 -0.82
N VAL A 271 -9.38 14.48 -1.72
CA VAL A 271 -10.55 13.65 -2.03
C VAL A 271 -10.10 12.30 -2.60
N ARG A 272 -9.25 12.33 -3.63
CA ARG A 272 -8.72 11.13 -4.27
C ARG A 272 -7.99 10.23 -3.29
N ARG A 273 -7.16 10.79 -2.42
CA ARG A 273 -6.44 10.01 -1.41
C ARG A 273 -7.35 9.48 -0.29
N TYR A 274 -8.09 10.37 0.38
CA TYR A 274 -8.74 10.02 1.65
C TYR A 274 -10.17 9.51 1.49
N ARG A 275 -10.83 9.78 0.37
CA ARG A 275 -12.18 9.29 0.06
C ARG A 275 -12.15 8.23 -1.02
N PHE A 276 -11.39 8.42 -2.08
CA PHE A 276 -11.33 7.43 -3.17
C PHE A 276 -10.25 6.39 -2.96
N ASN A 277 -9.38 6.58 -1.95
CA ASN A 277 -8.28 5.68 -1.61
C ASN A 277 -7.35 5.39 -2.81
N GLN A 278 -7.17 6.40 -3.66
CA GLN A 278 -6.27 6.36 -4.81
C GLN A 278 -4.89 6.86 -4.40
N TRP A 279 -3.85 6.23 -4.95
CA TRP A 279 -2.50 6.77 -4.89
C TRP A 279 -2.46 8.05 -5.71
N VAL A 280 -2.13 9.16 -5.04
CA VAL A 280 -2.01 10.47 -5.68
C VAL A 280 -0.55 10.84 -5.72
N ARG A 281 -0.02 11.08 -6.92
CA ARG A 281 1.29 11.74 -7.02
C ARG A 281 1.09 13.20 -6.60
N THR A 282 1.76 13.63 -5.55
CA THR A 282 1.78 15.05 -5.18
C THR A 282 2.47 15.82 -6.31
N ALA A 283 1.81 16.85 -6.83
CA ALA A 283 2.41 17.79 -7.80
C ALA A 283 3.66 18.50 -7.22
N GLU A 284 3.82 18.50 -5.89
CA GLU A 284 5.03 19.01 -5.22
C GLU A 284 6.27 18.15 -5.50
N ASP A 285 6.12 16.86 -5.83
CA ASP A 285 7.24 15.96 -6.19
C ASP A 285 7.39 15.76 -7.71
N SER A 286 6.41 16.23 -8.50
CA SER A 286 6.44 16.14 -9.97
C SER A 286 6.71 17.52 -10.55
N TRP A 287 7.97 17.79 -10.93
CA TRP A 287 8.35 19.03 -11.61
C TRP A 287 7.53 19.29 -12.89
N LEU A 288 7.01 18.22 -13.51
CA LEU A 288 6.17 18.28 -14.69
C LEU A 288 4.69 18.07 -14.29
N PRO A 289 3.78 19.02 -14.61
CA PRO A 289 2.36 18.84 -14.37
C PRO A 289 1.78 17.63 -15.12
N GLN A 290 0.79 16.97 -14.52
CA GLN A 290 0.06 15.88 -15.18
C GLN A 290 -0.57 16.39 -16.49
N GLY A 291 -0.44 15.62 -17.58
CA GLY A 291 -0.94 16.01 -18.90
C GLY A 291 0.01 16.90 -19.70
N ALA A 292 1.04 17.50 -19.09
CA ALA A 292 1.95 18.41 -19.79
C ALA A 292 2.74 17.69 -20.89
N TRP A 293 3.11 16.43 -20.68
CA TRP A 293 3.82 15.64 -21.70
C TRP A 293 2.91 15.30 -22.88
N GLU A 294 1.65 14.94 -22.61
CA GLU A 294 0.64 14.63 -23.61
C GLU A 294 0.30 15.85 -24.46
N LEU A 295 0.25 17.05 -23.85
CA LEU A 295 0.05 18.32 -24.55
C LEU A 295 1.20 18.67 -25.49
N CYS A 296 2.39 18.13 -25.28
CA CYS A 296 3.54 18.30 -26.17
C CYS A 296 3.55 17.31 -27.35
N ARG A 297 2.57 16.40 -27.46
CA ARG A 297 2.56 15.37 -28.50
C ARG A 297 2.08 15.94 -29.84
N GLU A 298 3.02 16.15 -30.75
CA GLU A 298 2.74 16.57 -32.13
C GLU A 298 3.36 15.57 -33.13
N PRO A 299 2.60 14.61 -33.66
CA PRO A 299 3.11 13.55 -34.53
C PRO A 299 3.75 14.04 -35.84
N GLU A 300 3.28 15.19 -36.33
CA GLU A 300 3.73 15.85 -37.57
C GLU A 300 5.14 16.45 -37.43
N LEU A 301 5.53 16.84 -36.21
CA LEU A 301 6.87 17.35 -35.92
C LEU A 301 7.84 16.18 -35.69
N GLN A 302 8.70 15.95 -36.68
CA GLN A 302 9.68 14.87 -36.67
C GLN A 302 11.10 15.42 -36.73
N LEU A 303 12.04 14.59 -36.28
CA LEU A 303 13.46 14.87 -36.46
C LEU A 303 13.79 14.86 -37.96
N GLN A 304 14.58 15.83 -38.40
CA GLN A 304 14.98 16.00 -39.79
C GLN A 304 16.40 15.45 -40.00
N PRO A 305 16.62 14.53 -40.95
CA PRO A 305 17.96 14.06 -41.29
C PRO A 305 18.90 15.21 -41.65
N GLY A 306 20.15 15.13 -41.21
CA GLY A 306 21.17 16.15 -41.44
C GLY A 306 21.00 17.46 -40.65
N ALA A 307 19.96 17.60 -39.80
CA ALA A 307 19.81 18.76 -38.94
C ALA A 307 20.69 18.67 -37.68
N ALA A 308 21.09 19.84 -37.16
CA ALA A 308 21.84 19.98 -35.92
C ALA A 308 21.10 19.33 -34.75
N THR A 309 21.74 18.35 -34.11
CA THR A 309 21.13 17.45 -33.12
C THR A 309 21.98 17.35 -31.86
N TRP A 310 21.31 17.43 -30.71
CA TRP A 310 21.90 17.19 -29.39
C TRP A 310 21.42 15.86 -28.84
N VAL A 311 22.30 15.13 -28.17
CA VAL A 311 22.01 13.81 -27.64
C VAL A 311 22.21 13.81 -26.13
N GLY A 312 21.20 13.36 -25.39
CA GLY A 312 21.30 13.05 -23.96
C GLY A 312 21.34 11.53 -23.78
N VAL A 313 22.27 11.04 -22.96
CA VAL A 313 22.37 9.61 -22.63
C VAL A 313 22.33 9.42 -21.12
N ASP A 314 21.39 8.60 -20.67
CA ASP A 314 21.29 8.11 -19.30
C ASP A 314 21.37 6.58 -19.34
N MET A 315 22.42 6.01 -18.76
CA MET A 315 22.75 4.60 -18.91
C MET A 315 22.95 3.89 -17.58
N ALA A 316 22.26 2.76 -17.44
CA ALA A 316 22.39 1.85 -16.32
C ALA A 316 22.68 0.43 -16.80
N LEU A 317 23.66 -0.25 -16.19
CA LEU A 317 24.11 -1.57 -16.66
C LEU A 317 23.24 -2.73 -16.15
N LYS A 318 22.54 -2.55 -15.03
CA LYS A 318 21.78 -3.62 -14.37
C LYS A 318 20.48 -3.10 -13.78
N ARG A 319 19.41 -3.90 -13.94
CA ARG A 319 18.08 -3.74 -13.30
C ARG A 319 17.30 -2.45 -13.61
N ASP A 320 17.93 -1.43 -14.18
CA ASP A 320 17.34 -0.14 -14.51
C ASP A 320 17.36 0.11 -16.03
N THR A 321 16.54 1.04 -16.49
CA THR A 321 16.38 1.37 -17.90
C THR A 321 17.53 2.24 -18.40
N THR A 322 17.81 2.17 -19.70
CA THR A 322 18.75 3.08 -20.38
C THR A 322 18.00 3.88 -21.43
N ALA A 323 18.28 5.17 -21.53
CA ALA A 323 17.64 6.08 -22.46
C ALA A 323 18.66 6.87 -23.28
N VAL A 324 18.41 6.96 -24.59
CA VAL A 324 19.07 7.90 -25.50
C VAL A 324 18.01 8.85 -26.03
N VAL A 325 18.18 10.14 -25.78
CA VAL A 325 17.23 11.20 -26.15
C VAL A 325 17.88 12.12 -27.18
N LEU A 326 17.27 12.22 -28.36
CA LEU A 326 17.67 13.12 -29.42
C LEU A 326 16.81 14.38 -29.37
N VAL A 327 17.43 15.55 -29.49
CA VAL A 327 16.72 16.84 -29.50
C VAL A 327 17.18 17.68 -30.70
N GLN A 328 16.22 18.23 -31.44
CA GLN A 328 16.43 19.17 -32.53
C GLN A 328 15.57 20.41 -32.33
N ARG A 329 16.02 21.55 -32.89
CA ARG A 329 15.17 22.74 -33.02
C ARG A 329 14.54 22.77 -34.42
N VAL A 330 13.25 22.48 -34.52
CA VAL A 330 12.47 22.45 -35.77
C VAL A 330 11.38 23.50 -35.69
N GLU A 331 11.32 24.40 -36.66
CA GLU A 331 10.31 25.48 -36.74
C GLU A 331 10.16 26.30 -35.44
N GLY A 332 11.29 26.56 -34.78
CA GLY A 332 11.33 27.32 -33.53
C GLY A 332 10.95 26.54 -32.26
N ARG A 333 10.54 25.27 -32.39
CA ARG A 333 10.21 24.36 -31.27
C ARG A 333 11.32 23.33 -31.05
N LEU A 334 11.36 22.74 -29.86
CA LEU A 334 12.23 21.60 -29.57
C LEU A 334 11.47 20.31 -29.83
N VAL A 335 11.99 19.48 -30.72
CA VAL A 335 11.46 18.16 -31.03
C VAL A 335 12.38 17.14 -30.39
N ALA A 336 11.82 16.30 -29.52
CA ALA A 336 12.55 15.25 -28.81
C ALA A 336 12.07 13.86 -29.21
N ARG A 337 12.99 12.91 -29.36
CA ARG A 337 12.71 11.48 -29.51
C ARG A 337 13.61 10.69 -28.58
N ALA A 338 13.00 9.82 -27.78
CA ALA A 338 13.71 8.91 -26.88
C ALA A 338 13.65 7.48 -27.42
N LYS A 339 14.79 6.78 -27.38
CA LYS A 339 14.86 5.33 -27.45
C LYS A 339 15.21 4.80 -26.07
N ILE A 340 14.41 3.86 -25.58
CA ILE A 340 14.53 3.31 -24.23
C ILE A 340 14.81 1.82 -24.34
N TRP A 341 15.83 1.36 -23.64
CA TRP A 341 16.17 -0.05 -23.47
C TRP A 341 15.74 -0.52 -22.09
N LEU A 342 14.98 -1.61 -22.09
CA LEU A 342 14.65 -2.36 -20.89
C LEU A 342 15.64 -3.54 -20.81
N PRO A 343 16.38 -3.73 -19.71
CA PRO A 343 17.35 -4.81 -19.61
C PRO A 343 16.65 -6.18 -19.50
N GLU A 344 16.66 -6.95 -20.58
CA GLU A 344 16.20 -8.35 -20.57
C GLU A 344 17.15 -9.21 -19.71
N GLY A 345 16.59 -9.95 -18.75
CA GLY A 345 17.41 -10.71 -17.79
C GLY A 345 18.21 -9.85 -16.80
N GLY A 346 17.95 -8.54 -16.75
CA GLY A 346 18.54 -7.62 -15.76
C GLY A 346 19.93 -7.10 -16.12
N VAL A 347 20.41 -7.31 -17.35
CA VAL A 347 21.68 -6.76 -17.87
C VAL A 347 21.42 -6.03 -19.19
N LEU A 348 22.03 -4.85 -19.36
CA LEU A 348 21.95 -4.07 -20.59
C LEU A 348 22.91 -4.61 -21.67
N ASP A 349 22.45 -4.71 -22.91
CA ASP A 349 23.31 -4.86 -24.08
C ASP A 349 23.90 -3.50 -24.50
N VAL A 350 25.10 -3.20 -24.01
CA VAL A 350 25.81 -1.96 -24.30
C VAL A 350 26.12 -1.82 -25.80
N ALA A 351 26.37 -2.91 -26.52
CA ALA A 351 26.69 -2.88 -27.94
C ALA A 351 25.50 -2.41 -28.79
N ALA A 352 24.27 -2.72 -28.36
CA ALA A 352 23.06 -2.23 -28.99
C ALA A 352 22.90 -0.70 -28.83
N VAL A 353 23.30 -0.15 -27.68
CA VAL A 353 23.29 1.31 -27.44
C VAL A 353 24.35 2.00 -28.30
N GLU A 354 25.58 1.47 -28.32
CA GLU A 354 26.66 1.98 -29.17
C GLU A 354 26.32 1.98 -30.66
N SER A 355 25.74 0.88 -31.14
CA SER A 355 25.33 0.74 -32.54
C SER A 355 24.28 1.80 -32.90
N TYR A 356 23.30 2.01 -32.02
CA TYR A 356 22.28 3.05 -32.23
C TYR A 356 22.88 4.45 -32.26
N LEU A 357 23.83 4.77 -31.37
CA LEU A 357 24.50 6.08 -31.39
C LEU A 357 25.27 6.31 -32.70
N ARG A 358 25.88 5.27 -33.27
CA ARG A 358 26.54 5.35 -34.60
C ARG A 358 25.54 5.56 -35.73
N GLU A 359 24.39 4.88 -35.69
CA GLU A 359 23.31 5.09 -36.67
C GLU A 359 22.80 6.54 -36.61
N VAL A 360 22.58 7.07 -35.41
CA VAL A 360 22.17 8.46 -35.20
C VAL A 360 23.22 9.42 -35.76
N ALA A 361 24.51 9.18 -35.52
CA ALA A 361 25.60 10.02 -36.02
C ALA A 361 25.74 9.98 -37.56
N GLN A 362 25.28 8.91 -38.22
CA GLN A 362 25.22 8.85 -39.68
C GLN A 362 24.01 9.60 -40.26
N GLN A 363 22.92 9.67 -39.48
CA GLN A 363 21.66 10.25 -39.93
C GLN A 363 21.54 11.75 -39.65
N TYR A 364 22.21 12.25 -38.60
CA TYR A 364 22.04 13.60 -38.09
C TYR A 364 23.38 14.30 -37.84
N ASP A 365 23.37 15.64 -37.86
CA ASP A 365 24.56 16.46 -37.57
C ASP A 365 24.72 16.65 -36.05
N ILE A 366 25.45 15.75 -35.40
CA ILE A 366 25.60 15.73 -33.94
C ILE A 366 26.47 16.88 -33.46
N GLN A 367 25.88 17.76 -32.64
CA GLN A 367 26.56 18.91 -32.05
C GLN A 367 27.20 18.57 -30.70
N GLU A 368 26.50 17.78 -29.88
CA GLU A 368 26.93 17.44 -28.53
C GLU A 368 26.26 16.13 -28.08
N ILE A 369 27.00 15.34 -27.29
CA ILE A 369 26.48 14.19 -26.55
C ILE A 369 26.73 14.47 -25.06
N ALA A 370 25.66 14.78 -24.32
CA ALA A 370 25.67 14.95 -22.87
C ALA A 370 25.29 13.64 -22.19
N PHE A 371 26.03 13.25 -21.15
CA PHE A 371 25.81 12.01 -20.42
C PHE A 371 26.25 12.12 -18.95
N ASP A 372 25.67 11.30 -18.08
CA ASP A 372 26.24 11.06 -16.75
C ASP A 372 27.49 10.17 -16.90
N PRO A 373 28.67 10.58 -16.37
CA PRO A 373 29.89 9.79 -16.45
C PRO A 373 29.75 8.37 -15.88
N ALA A 374 28.84 8.18 -14.91
CA ALA A 374 28.57 6.88 -14.34
C ALA A 374 28.11 5.91 -15.44
N PHE A 375 28.84 4.80 -15.58
CA PHE A 375 28.58 3.72 -16.53
C PHE A 375 28.79 4.04 -18.02
N PHE A 376 28.73 5.30 -18.47
CA PHE A 376 28.87 5.66 -19.89
C PHE A 376 30.29 6.09 -20.32
N MET A 377 31.20 6.42 -19.41
CA MET A 377 32.56 6.91 -19.75
C MET A 377 33.31 6.02 -20.75
N ARG A 378 33.30 4.70 -20.54
CA ARG A 378 33.97 3.75 -21.45
C ARG A 378 33.35 3.74 -22.84
N THR A 379 32.02 3.86 -22.91
CA THR A 379 31.28 3.94 -24.17
C THR A 379 31.63 5.22 -24.92
N ALA A 380 31.70 6.36 -24.20
CA ALA A 380 32.09 7.64 -24.77
C ALA A 380 33.51 7.61 -25.36
N GLU A 381 34.48 7.01 -24.65
CA GLU A 381 35.86 6.83 -25.15
C GLU A 381 35.92 5.95 -26.40
N ALA A 382 35.05 4.96 -26.53
CA ALA A 382 35.00 4.07 -27.69
C ALA A 382 34.27 4.67 -28.92
N LEU A 383 33.52 5.75 -28.72
CA LEU A 383 32.73 6.44 -29.75
C LEU A 383 33.34 7.78 -30.19
N ALA A 384 34.28 8.33 -29.42
CA ALA A 384 35.13 9.46 -29.80
C ALA A 384 36.14 9.05 -30.89
#